data_AF-A0A4D8S048-F1
#
_entry.id   AF-A0A4D8S048-F1
#
_cell.length_a   1.000
_cell.length_b   1.000
_cell.length_c   1.000
_cell.angle_alpha   90.00
_cell.angle_beta   90.00
_cell.angle_gamma   90.00
#
_symmetry.space_group_name_H-M   'P 1'
#
loop_
_entity.id
_entity.type
_entity.pdbx_description
1 polymer ?
#
loop_
_entity_poly.entity_id
_entity_poly.type
_entity_poly.pdbx_seq_one_letter_code
_entity_poly.pdbx_strand_id
1 'polypeptide(L)'
;MTLDEFLSRELKGEDPQSIPGVEVEQIISTFKRLRYKYKDKIHDAELKIYSEIAESLFEMRLIKVVENREIKDSFDSWHNEAVNKMRDLYVNYLTGAYVNRDGKVLCEVRSNLKMDGIELKQGDYVMLGLKRAFSLWLAGYVEPCRVERR
;
A
#
# COMPACT_ATOMS: atom_id res chain seq x y z
N MET A 1 -9.34 22.28 3.68
CA MET A 1 -9.92 21.20 4.50
C MET A 1 -8.90 20.82 5.55
N THR A 2 -9.32 20.56 6.79
CA THR A 2 -8.45 20.10 7.88
C THR A 2 -8.46 18.57 7.96
N LEU A 3 -7.56 18.01 8.76
CA LEU A 3 -7.43 16.55 8.88
C LEU A 3 -8.63 15.90 9.60
N ASP A 4 -9.22 16.60 10.57
CA ASP A 4 -10.45 16.17 11.26
C ASP A 4 -11.67 16.20 10.34
N GLU A 5 -11.74 17.13 9.40
CA GLU A 5 -12.79 17.19 8.38
C GLU A 5 -12.71 15.96 7.45
N PHE A 6 -11.49 15.53 7.06
CA PHE A 6 -11.32 14.30 6.28
C PHE A 6 -11.80 13.07 7.04
N LEU A 7 -11.35 12.88 8.28
CA LEU A 7 -11.78 11.75 9.11
C LEU A 7 -13.30 11.74 9.31
N SER A 8 -13.89 12.90 9.61
CA SER A 8 -15.33 13.03 9.82
C SER A 8 -16.13 12.64 8.58
N ARG A 9 -15.65 12.97 7.38
CA ARG A 9 -16.29 12.55 6.12
C ARG A 9 -16.09 11.07 5.84
N GLU A 10 -14.90 10.56 6.11
CA GLU A 10 -14.57 9.14 5.94
C GLU A 10 -15.47 8.25 6.82
N LEU A 11 -15.73 8.65 8.06
CA LEU A 11 -16.59 7.93 9.00
C LEU A 11 -18.08 7.92 8.60
N LYS A 12 -18.55 8.96 7.92
CA LYS A 12 -19.97 9.10 7.53
C LYS A 12 -20.31 8.32 6.26
N GLY A 13 -19.34 8.16 5.37
CA GLY A 13 -19.53 7.49 4.10
C GLY A 13 -19.18 6.01 4.20
N GLU A 14 -19.92 5.17 3.49
CA GLU A 14 -19.53 3.80 3.24
C GLU A 14 -18.30 3.76 2.30
N ASP A 15 -18.37 4.46 1.17
CA ASP A 15 -17.29 4.47 0.20
C ASP A 15 -16.11 5.36 0.62
N PRO A 16 -14.88 5.01 0.20
CA PRO A 16 -13.73 5.87 0.39
C PRO A 16 -13.92 7.21 -0.30
N GLN A 17 -13.67 8.29 0.42
CA GLN A 17 -13.71 9.62 -0.17
C GLN A 17 -12.41 9.88 -0.96
N SER A 18 -12.52 10.58 -2.09
CA SER A 18 -11.34 11.11 -2.78
C SER A 18 -10.74 12.25 -1.96
N ILE A 19 -9.44 12.17 -1.71
CA ILE A 19 -8.64 13.20 -1.06
C ILE A 19 -7.63 13.71 -2.10
N PRO A 20 -7.82 14.91 -2.67
CA PRO A 20 -6.90 15.47 -3.66
C PRO A 20 -5.51 15.71 -3.06
N GLY A 21 -4.46 15.37 -3.80
CA GLY A 21 -3.07 15.55 -3.34
C GLY A 21 -2.73 17.00 -2.98
N VAL A 22 -3.32 17.98 -3.66
CA VAL A 22 -3.13 19.41 -3.36
C VAL A 22 -3.62 19.77 -1.95
N GLU A 23 -4.71 19.17 -1.48
CA GLU A 23 -5.21 19.40 -0.12
C GLU A 23 -4.29 18.77 0.93
N VAL A 24 -3.73 17.60 0.64
CA VAL A 24 -2.74 16.93 1.49
C VAL A 24 -1.46 17.77 1.63
N GLU A 25 -0.96 18.34 0.53
CA GLU A 25 0.23 19.19 0.57
C GLU A 25 0.03 20.45 1.43
N GLN A 26 -1.16 21.05 1.40
CA GLN A 26 -1.50 22.19 2.27
C GLN A 26 -1.44 21.79 3.75
N ILE A 27 -1.98 20.63 4.11
CA ILE A 27 -1.94 20.09 5.47
C ILE A 27 -0.48 19.81 5.90
N ILE A 28 0.30 19.13 5.04
CA ILE A 28 1.71 18.83 5.29
C ILE A 28 2.50 20.12 5.54
N SER A 29 2.28 21.17 4.73
CA SER A 29 2.96 22.46 4.88
C SER A 29 2.66 23.12 6.24
N THR A 30 1.41 23.01 6.70
CA THR A 30 0.96 23.54 7.99
C THR A 30 1.67 22.84 9.13
N PHE A 31 1.71 21.49 9.12
CA PHE A 31 2.39 20.72 10.16
C PHE A 31 3.91 20.90 10.13
N LYS A 32 4.53 21.00 8.94
CA LYS A 32 5.95 21.35 8.83
C LYS A 32 6.24 22.68 9.52
N ARG A 33 5.43 23.71 9.25
CA ARG A 33 5.60 25.03 9.87
C ARG A 33 5.48 24.97 11.39
N LEU A 34 4.51 24.21 11.92
CA LEU A 34 4.35 24.02 13.36
C LEU A 34 5.60 23.39 13.98
N ARG A 35 6.10 22.30 13.38
CA ARG A 35 7.32 21.60 13.83
C ARG A 35 8.58 22.47 13.80
N TYR A 36 8.72 23.36 12.81
CA TYR A 36 9.92 24.19 12.68
C TYR A 36 9.87 25.44 13.57
N LYS A 37 8.69 26.05 13.72
CA LYS A 37 8.56 27.37 14.36
C LYS A 37 8.41 27.27 15.87
N TYR A 38 7.83 26.17 16.38
CA TYR A 38 7.50 26.01 17.79
C TYR A 38 8.23 24.79 18.36
N LYS A 39 8.67 24.91 19.62
CA LYS A 39 9.38 23.86 20.38
C LYS A 39 8.88 23.78 21.82
N ASP A 40 7.60 24.06 22.01
CA ASP A 40 6.94 24.05 23.31
C ASP A 40 5.98 22.87 23.42
N LYS A 41 5.68 22.51 24.67
CA LYS A 41 4.86 21.34 24.99
C LYS A 41 3.42 21.42 24.47
N ILE A 42 2.91 22.63 24.21
CA ILE A 42 1.53 22.81 23.73
C ILE A 42 1.46 22.37 22.27
N HIS A 43 2.36 22.86 21.43
CA HIS A 43 2.40 22.47 20.01
C HIS A 43 2.84 21.00 19.82
N ASP A 44 3.68 20.47 20.71
CA ASP A 44 3.98 19.03 20.71
C ASP A 44 2.73 18.18 21.01
N ALA A 45 1.92 18.60 21.98
CA ALA A 45 0.66 17.93 22.30
C ALA A 45 -0.36 18.05 21.14
N GLU A 46 -0.44 19.22 20.51
CA GLU A 46 -1.27 19.44 19.32
C GLU A 46 -0.85 18.52 18.16
N LEU A 47 0.45 18.46 17.84
CA LEU A 47 0.98 17.58 16.79
C LEU A 47 0.70 16.10 17.08
N LYS A 48 0.72 15.71 18.37
CA LYS A 48 0.37 14.35 18.77
C LYS A 48 -1.10 14.02 18.45
N ILE A 49 -2.03 14.92 18.79
CA ILE A 49 -3.46 14.74 18.47
C ILE A 49 -3.64 14.57 16.97
N TYR A 50 -2.98 15.40 16.15
CA TYR A 50 -3.09 15.25 14.69
C TYR A 50 -2.49 13.95 14.15
N SER A 51 -1.43 13.42 14.77
CA SER A 51 -0.93 12.08 14.43
C SER A 51 -1.98 10.99 14.71
N GLU A 52 -2.65 11.05 15.86
CA GLU A 52 -3.71 10.10 16.23
C GLU A 52 -4.91 10.17 15.25
N ILE A 53 -5.25 11.37 14.77
CA ILE A 53 -6.28 11.55 13.72
C ILE A 53 -5.81 10.95 12.38
N ALA A 54 -4.54 11.14 12.00
CA ALA A 54 -3.99 10.57 10.77
C ALA A 54 -3.99 9.04 10.81
N GLU A 55 -3.64 8.44 11.95
CA GLU A 55 -3.72 6.99 12.18
C GLU A 55 -5.15 6.49 12.04
N SER A 56 -6.11 7.14 12.69
CA SER A 56 -7.53 6.80 12.60
C SER A 56 -8.05 6.88 11.16
N LEU A 57 -7.64 7.91 10.41
CA LEU A 57 -8.01 8.06 8.99
C LEU A 57 -7.43 6.92 8.14
N PHE A 58 -6.17 6.55 8.37
CA PHE A 58 -5.53 5.44 7.67
C PHE A 58 -6.26 4.11 7.94
N GLU A 59 -6.56 3.80 9.20
CA GLU A 59 -7.26 2.58 9.59
C GLU A 59 -8.63 2.48 8.93
N MET A 60 -9.43 3.55 8.99
CA MET A 60 -10.75 3.59 8.37
C MET A 60 -10.69 3.36 6.86
N ARG A 61 -9.71 3.98 6.20
CA ARG A 61 -9.54 3.80 4.75
C ARG A 61 -9.09 2.38 4.42
N LEU A 62 -8.16 1.81 5.17
CA LEU A 62 -7.71 0.44 4.98
C LEU A 62 -8.86 -0.58 5.11
N ILE A 63 -9.73 -0.41 6.10
CA ILE A 63 -10.93 -1.26 6.27
C ILE A 63 -11.76 -1.26 4.99
N LYS A 64 -12.06 -0.08 4.43
CA LYS A 64 -12.86 0.03 3.21
C LYS A 64 -12.19 -0.61 1.99
N VAL A 65 -10.86 -0.48 1.87
CA VAL A 65 -10.10 -1.15 0.80
C VAL A 65 -10.19 -2.67 0.91
N VAL A 66 -10.06 -3.21 2.13
CA VAL A 66 -10.20 -4.65 2.38
C VAL A 66 -11.60 -5.15 2.01
N GLU A 67 -12.63 -4.33 2.22
CA GLU A 67 -14.01 -4.56 1.78
C GLU A 67 -14.23 -4.42 0.26
N ASN A 68 -13.16 -4.38 -0.54
CA ASN A 68 -13.20 -4.20 -2.00
C ASN A 68 -13.76 -2.85 -2.47
N ARG A 69 -13.72 -1.82 -1.63
CA ARG A 69 -14.09 -0.46 -2.04
C ARG A 69 -12.87 0.23 -2.65
N GLU A 70 -12.99 0.67 -3.90
CA GLU A 70 -11.88 1.30 -4.61
C GLU A 70 -11.72 2.77 -4.22
N ILE A 71 -10.55 3.13 -3.70
CA ILE A 71 -10.10 4.52 -3.62
C ILE A 71 -9.71 5.00 -5.02
N LYS A 72 -10.58 5.75 -5.69
CA LYS A 72 -10.28 6.41 -6.98
C LYS A 72 -9.90 7.87 -6.79
N ASP A 73 -9.02 8.36 -7.66
CA ASP A 73 -8.66 9.78 -7.78
C ASP A 73 -8.26 10.43 -6.44
N SER A 74 -7.60 9.66 -5.58
CA SER A 74 -7.09 10.11 -4.27
C SER A 74 -5.56 10.00 -4.24
N PHE A 75 -4.92 10.81 -3.39
CA PHE A 75 -3.46 10.81 -3.20
C PHE A 75 -2.90 9.43 -2.81
N ASP A 76 -3.75 8.60 -2.20
CA ASP A 76 -3.43 7.31 -1.62
C ASP A 76 -4.06 6.14 -2.38
N SER A 77 -4.51 6.36 -3.61
CA SER A 77 -5.10 5.32 -4.47
C SER A 77 -4.19 4.11 -4.69
N TRP A 78 -2.87 4.30 -4.63
CA TRP A 78 -1.86 3.24 -4.70
C TRP A 78 -1.93 2.24 -3.54
N HIS A 79 -2.53 2.60 -2.39
CA HIS A 79 -2.76 1.66 -1.28
C HIS A 79 -3.62 0.47 -1.73
N ASN A 80 -4.61 0.70 -2.60
CA ASN A 80 -5.48 -0.36 -3.11
C ASN A 80 -4.66 -1.47 -3.78
N GLU A 81 -3.69 -1.09 -4.61
CA GLU A 81 -2.86 -2.06 -5.34
C GLU A 81 -2.05 -2.92 -4.36
N ALA A 82 -1.43 -2.29 -3.35
CA ALA A 82 -0.64 -2.99 -2.35
C ALA A 82 -1.48 -3.98 -1.53
N VAL A 83 -2.65 -3.54 -1.04
CA VAL A 83 -3.57 -4.38 -0.26
C VAL A 83 -4.15 -5.51 -1.10
N ASN A 84 -4.54 -5.23 -2.35
CA ASN A 84 -5.05 -6.23 -3.26
C ASN A 84 -3.99 -7.28 -3.61
N LYS A 85 -2.76 -6.87 -3.93
CA LYS A 85 -1.64 -7.81 -4.16
C LYS A 85 -1.34 -8.65 -2.91
N MET A 86 -1.43 -8.05 -1.72
CA MET A 86 -1.23 -8.78 -0.46
C MET A 86 -2.29 -9.86 -0.26
N ARG A 87 -3.57 -9.50 -0.47
CA ARG A 87 -4.69 -10.43 -0.43
C ARG A 87 -4.55 -11.53 -1.47
N ASP A 88 -4.23 -11.16 -2.71
CA ASP A 88 -4.05 -12.11 -3.81
C ASP A 88 -2.89 -13.06 -3.54
N LEU A 89 -1.78 -12.58 -2.98
CA LEU A 89 -0.68 -13.43 -2.57
C LEU A 89 -1.14 -14.45 -1.54
N TYR A 90 -1.80 -13.99 -0.47
CA TYR A 90 -2.27 -14.82 0.63
C TYR A 90 -3.26 -15.89 0.16
N VAL A 91 -4.31 -15.48 -0.57
CA VAL A 91 -5.37 -16.37 -1.04
C VAL A 91 -4.81 -17.39 -2.04
N ASN A 92 -4.10 -16.94 -3.08
CA ASN A 92 -3.60 -17.85 -4.11
C ASN A 92 -2.50 -18.79 -3.60
N TYR A 93 -1.69 -18.36 -2.63
CA TYR A 93 -0.72 -19.25 -2.00
C TYR A 93 -1.40 -20.33 -1.15
N LEU A 94 -2.36 -19.96 -0.30
CA LEU A 94 -3.06 -20.93 0.57
C LEU A 94 -3.95 -21.90 -0.20
N THR A 95 -4.55 -21.44 -1.30
CA THR A 95 -5.40 -22.28 -2.15
C THR A 95 -4.60 -23.15 -3.12
N GLY A 96 -3.26 -23.05 -3.13
CA GLY A 96 -2.41 -23.78 -4.07
C GLY A 96 -2.57 -23.31 -5.52
N ALA A 97 -3.11 -22.12 -5.74
CA ALA A 97 -3.30 -21.56 -7.08
C ALA A 97 -1.99 -21.07 -7.70
N TYR A 98 -0.94 -20.85 -6.91
CA TYR A 98 0.40 -20.56 -7.43
C TYR A 98 1.24 -21.82 -7.63
N VAL A 99 2.09 -21.79 -8.66
CA VAL A 99 3.15 -22.78 -8.83
C VAL A 99 4.17 -22.56 -7.71
N ASN A 100 4.25 -23.50 -6.77
CA ASN A 100 5.11 -23.41 -5.60
C ASN A 100 5.92 -24.68 -5.36
N ARG A 101 7.07 -24.53 -4.68
CA ARG A 101 7.93 -25.63 -4.24
C ARG A 101 8.77 -25.16 -3.05
N ASP A 102 8.85 -25.97 -1.99
CA ASP A 102 9.72 -25.73 -0.83
C ASP A 102 9.57 -24.30 -0.23
N GLY A 103 8.33 -23.82 -0.09
CA GLY A 103 8.03 -22.49 0.46
C GLY A 103 8.36 -21.31 -0.48
N LYS A 104 8.68 -21.59 -1.75
CA LYS A 104 8.94 -20.60 -2.79
C LYS A 104 7.84 -20.64 -3.85
N VAL A 105 7.61 -19.50 -4.50
CA VAL A 105 6.66 -19.33 -5.61
C VAL A 105 7.44 -19.05 -6.89
N LEU A 106 7.04 -19.69 -7.98
CA LEU A 106 7.56 -19.42 -9.31
C LEU A 106 7.03 -18.06 -9.77
N CYS A 107 7.92 -17.18 -10.21
CA CYS A 107 7.57 -15.88 -10.75
C CYS A 107 8.18 -15.70 -12.14
N GLU A 108 7.43 -15.08 -13.04
CA GLU A 108 7.91 -14.60 -14.34
C GLU A 108 8.50 -13.19 -14.16
N VAL A 109 9.68 -12.96 -14.72
CA VAL A 109 10.35 -11.65 -14.68
C VAL A 109 9.68 -10.72 -15.69
N ARG A 110 9.10 -9.62 -15.20
CA ARG A 110 8.40 -8.61 -16.01
C ARG A 110 9.32 -7.50 -16.49
N SER A 111 10.40 -7.23 -15.75
CA SER A 111 11.42 -6.22 -16.09
C SER A 111 12.80 -6.73 -15.70
N ASN A 112 13.83 -6.40 -16.50
CA ASN A 112 15.22 -6.80 -16.22
C ASN A 112 15.62 -6.41 -14.80
N LEU A 113 16.20 -7.34 -14.05
CA LEU A 113 16.58 -7.12 -12.66
C LEU A 113 17.87 -7.85 -12.31
N LYS A 114 18.69 -7.23 -11.47
CA LYS A 114 19.89 -7.86 -10.91
C LYS A 114 19.64 -8.23 -9.46
N MET A 115 19.81 -9.51 -9.15
CA MET A 115 19.46 -10.09 -7.86
C MET A 115 20.53 -11.09 -7.43
N ASP A 116 21.12 -10.88 -6.26
CA ASP A 116 22.20 -11.73 -5.71
C ASP A 116 23.38 -11.94 -6.68
N GLY A 117 23.70 -10.91 -7.46
CA GLY A 117 24.74 -10.96 -8.49
C GLY A 117 24.33 -11.61 -9.81
N ILE A 118 23.13 -12.21 -9.87
CA ILE A 118 22.56 -12.80 -11.08
C ILE A 118 21.75 -11.74 -11.83
N GLU A 119 21.94 -11.66 -13.14
CA GLU A 119 21.12 -10.81 -14.01
C GLU A 119 19.99 -11.66 -14.61
N LEU A 120 18.75 -11.26 -14.35
CA LEU A 120 17.54 -11.89 -14.88
C LEU A 120 16.93 -10.96 -15.91
N LYS A 121 16.57 -11.50 -17.06
CA LYS A 121 15.95 -10.78 -18.16
C LYS A 121 14.44 -10.94 -18.12
N GLN A 122 13.73 -9.98 -18.70
CA GLN A 122 12.30 -10.09 -18.92
C GLN A 122 11.96 -11.41 -19.65
N GLY A 123 10.97 -12.12 -19.15
CA GLY A 123 10.55 -13.44 -19.62
C GLY A 123 11.24 -14.62 -18.93
N ASP A 124 12.29 -14.39 -18.13
CA ASP A 124 12.90 -15.44 -17.31
C ASP A 124 11.95 -15.88 -16.19
N TYR A 125 12.16 -17.09 -15.68
CA TYR A 125 11.41 -17.62 -14.54
C TYR A 125 12.34 -17.87 -13.35
N VAL A 126 11.87 -17.50 -12.16
CA VAL A 126 12.66 -17.62 -10.93
C VAL A 126 11.80 -18.06 -9.75
N MET A 127 12.34 -18.97 -8.92
CA MET A 127 11.71 -19.39 -7.67
C MET A 127 12.11 -18.43 -6.54
N LEU A 128 11.14 -17.74 -5.96
CA LEU A 128 11.36 -16.74 -4.91
C LEU A 128 10.63 -17.12 -3.63
N GLY A 129 11.27 -16.92 -2.47
CA GLY A 129 10.55 -16.98 -1.20
C GLY A 129 9.45 -15.92 -1.14
N LEU A 130 8.33 -16.23 -0.48
CA LEU A 130 7.12 -15.39 -0.48
C LEU A 130 7.37 -13.90 -0.23
N LYS A 131 8.14 -13.55 0.81
CA LYS A 131 8.45 -12.16 1.14
C LYS A 131 9.11 -11.44 -0.04
N ARG A 132 10.06 -12.09 -0.71
CA ARG A 132 10.80 -11.52 -1.84
C ARG A 132 9.95 -11.45 -3.09
N ALA A 133 9.16 -12.49 -3.35
CA ALA A 133 8.18 -12.53 -4.44
C ALA A 133 7.21 -11.34 -4.31
N PHE A 134 6.65 -11.13 -3.11
CA PHE A 134 5.75 -10.00 -2.85
C PHE A 134 6.41 -8.65 -3.10
N SER A 135 7.60 -8.40 -2.53
CA SER A 135 8.28 -7.11 -2.68
C SER A 135 8.62 -6.80 -4.15
N LEU A 136 9.08 -7.80 -4.90
CA LEU A 136 9.41 -7.62 -6.33
C LEU A 136 8.15 -7.48 -7.18
N TRP A 137 7.06 -8.17 -6.82
CA TRP A 137 5.77 -8.05 -7.50
C TRP A 137 5.11 -6.68 -7.26
N LEU A 138 5.17 -6.20 -6.02
CA LEU A 138 4.71 -4.86 -5.69
C LEU A 138 5.47 -3.79 -6.48
N ALA A 139 6.79 -3.97 -6.66
CA ALA A 139 7.63 -3.09 -7.45
C ALA A 139 7.58 -3.33 -8.98
N GLY A 140 6.75 -4.28 -9.45
CA GLY A 140 6.54 -4.54 -10.88
C GLY A 140 7.66 -5.31 -11.60
N TYR A 141 8.62 -5.88 -10.86
CA TYR A 141 9.73 -6.62 -11.44
C TYR A 141 9.38 -8.06 -11.81
N VAL A 142 8.46 -8.68 -11.08
CA VAL A 142 8.07 -10.08 -11.27
C VAL A 142 6.55 -10.25 -11.15
N GLU A 143 6.01 -11.33 -11.69
CA GLU A 143 4.60 -11.73 -11.56
C GLU A 143 4.51 -13.20 -11.11
N PRO A 144 3.79 -13.55 -10.03
CA PRO A 144 3.61 -14.92 -9.60
C PRO A 144 2.87 -15.78 -10.65
N CYS A 145 3.41 -16.93 -11.00
CA CYS A 145 2.80 -17.85 -11.96
C CYS A 145 1.67 -18.65 -11.32
N ARG A 146 0.50 -18.67 -11.96
CA ARG A 146 -0.67 -19.45 -11.53
C ARG A 146 -0.70 -20.82 -12.21
N VAL A 147 -1.29 -21.80 -11.52
CA VAL A 147 -1.60 -23.10 -12.10
C VAL A 147 -2.78 -22.90 -13.06
N GLU A 148 -2.57 -23.12 -14.35
CA GLU A 148 -3.66 -23.12 -15.32
C GLU A 148 -4.58 -24.31 -15.05
N ARG A 149 -5.89 -24.06 -14.90
CA ARG A 149 -6.89 -25.13 -14.92
C ARG A 149 -7.01 -25.63 -16.36
N ARG A 150 -6.68 -26.91 -16.57
CA ARG A 150 -7.12 -27.65 -17.77
C ARG A 150 -8.59 -28.03 -17.65
#